data_AF-A0A913X519-F1
#
_entry.id   AF-A0A913X519-F1
#
_cell.length_a   1.000
_cell.length_b   1.000
_cell.length_c   1.000
_cell.angle_alpha   90.00
_cell.angle_beta   90.00
_cell.angle_gamma   90.00
#
_symmetry.space_group_name_H-M   'P 1'
#
loop_
_entity.id
_entity.type
_entity.pdbx_description
1 polymer ?
#
loop_
_entity_poly.entity_id
_entity_poly.type
_entity_poly.pdbx_seq_one_letter_code
_entity_poly.pdbx_strand_id
1 'polypeptide(L)'
;MTGPYILILLTISAFITLADLTNKPCQILAVNTCLSAYIQGFQNQSYSRYNERQLHCRLDKELALCADKFLKTCPGGLLASLGRAVISYVRFDRQNGVCRWPGYYPLLKKLSSGSGNARWMRKYDRLVYQCTPSSSARQLDLYCIKAFVQRMRKKADLCQFIPFKYNCLRKGQKVIQSDILDAVLDIFPEEADKVLKVLCQKER
;
A
#
# COMPACT_ATOMS: atom_id res chain seq x y z
N MET A 1 33.87 46.14 15.88
CA MET A 1 34.21 44.72 16.10
C MET A 1 32.93 43.89 16.04
N THR A 2 32.59 43.39 14.85
CA THR A 2 31.47 42.46 14.53
C THR A 2 31.77 42.01 13.10
N GLY A 3 32.42 40.89 12.77
CA GLY A 3 32.13 39.50 13.09
C GLY A 3 31.56 38.81 11.84
N PRO A 4 32.39 38.27 10.91
CA PRO A 4 31.94 37.68 9.65
C PRO A 4 31.69 36.17 9.81
N TYR A 5 30.53 35.77 10.35
CA TYR A 5 30.19 34.34 10.54
C TYR A 5 28.80 33.95 10.03
N ILE A 6 28.19 34.76 9.15
CA ILE A 6 26.86 34.46 8.56
C ILE A 6 27.00 34.33 7.04
N LEU A 7 27.81 33.39 6.56
CA LEU A 7 27.82 33.07 5.11
C LEU A 7 28.25 31.65 4.75
N ILE A 8 28.44 30.75 5.73
CA ILE A 8 28.89 29.37 5.48
C ILE A 8 27.78 28.32 5.73
N LEU A 9 26.62 28.71 6.26
CA LEU A 9 25.51 27.78 6.56
C LEU A 9 24.47 27.60 5.44
N LEU A 10 24.56 28.35 4.34
CA LEU A 10 23.59 28.27 3.22
C LEU A 10 24.05 27.44 2.02
N THR A 11 25.30 26.95 2.01
CA THR A 11 25.83 26.17 0.87
C THR A 11 25.79 24.65 1.07
N ILE A 12 25.49 24.16 2.28
CA ILE A 12 25.39 22.71 2.56
C ILE A 12 23.95 22.20 2.35
N SER A 13 22.94 23.06 2.38
CA SER A 13 21.52 22.67 2.18
C SER A 13 21.17 22.40 0.70
N ALA A 14 22.00 22.82 -0.25
CA ALA A 14 21.71 22.69 -1.68
C ALA A 14 22.21 21.37 -2.29
N PHE A 15 23.07 20.61 -1.60
CA PHE A 15 23.61 19.34 -2.13
C PHE A 15 22.88 18.09 -1.62
N ILE A 16 21.96 18.21 -0.66
CA ILE A 16 21.20 17.06 -0.13
C ILE A 16 19.99 16.72 -1.02
N THR A 17 19.54 17.61 -1.91
CA THR A 17 18.31 17.39 -2.70
C THR A 17 18.52 16.82 -4.10
N LEU A 18 19.75 16.79 -4.63
CA LEU A 18 20.00 16.23 -5.97
C LEU A 18 20.31 14.73 -5.99
N ALA A 19 20.83 14.16 -4.89
CA ALA A 19 21.07 12.71 -4.79
C ALA A 19 19.77 11.89 -4.67
N ASP A 20 18.65 12.52 -4.30
CA ASP A 20 17.36 11.84 -4.13
C ASP A 20 16.51 11.85 -5.43
N LEU A 21 16.93 12.59 -6.47
CA LEU A 21 16.21 12.64 -7.75
C LEU A 21 16.72 11.63 -8.78
N THR A 22 17.93 11.10 -8.64
CA THR A 22 18.47 10.07 -9.55
C THR A 22 17.97 8.66 -9.24
N ASN A 23 17.53 8.40 -7.99
CA ASN A 23 16.87 7.15 -7.57
C ASN A 23 15.33 7.14 -7.74
N LYS A 24 14.72 8.27 -8.11
CA LYS A 24 13.26 8.40 -8.32
C LYS A 24 12.75 7.79 -9.63
N PRO A 25 13.44 7.91 -10.78
CA PRO A 25 12.95 7.37 -12.05
C PRO A 25 12.68 5.87 -11.99
N CYS A 26 13.60 5.12 -11.38
CA CYS A 26 13.47 3.68 -11.20
C CYS A 26 12.26 3.32 -10.32
N GLN A 27 12.07 4.01 -9.19
CA GLN A 27 10.94 3.74 -8.29
C GLN A 27 9.60 4.07 -8.95
N ILE A 28 9.51 5.21 -9.64
CA ILE A 28 8.31 5.62 -10.37
C ILE A 28 7.98 4.58 -11.45
N LEU A 29 8.97 4.16 -12.23
CA LEU A 29 8.80 3.11 -13.24
C LEU A 29 8.32 1.79 -12.62
N ALA A 30 8.93 1.34 -11.53
CA ALA A 30 8.55 0.12 -10.84
C ALA A 30 7.11 0.18 -10.32
N VAL A 31 6.75 1.27 -9.65
CA VAL A 31 5.41 1.50 -9.10
C VAL A 31 4.37 1.57 -10.22
N ASN A 32 4.65 2.32 -11.29
CA ASN A 32 3.78 2.40 -12.46
C ASN A 32 3.61 1.05 -13.13
N THR A 33 4.67 0.26 -13.25
CA THR A 33 4.60 -1.09 -13.81
C THR A 33 3.69 -1.98 -12.97
N CYS A 34 3.91 -2.03 -11.65
CA CYS A 34 3.12 -2.87 -10.76
C CYS A 34 1.66 -2.45 -10.71
N LEU A 35 1.39 -1.15 -10.62
CA LEU A 35 0.03 -0.64 -10.53
C LEU A 35 -0.70 -0.68 -11.87
N SER A 36 -0.02 -0.48 -13.00
CA SER A 36 -0.65 -0.66 -14.32
C SER A 36 -1.11 -2.09 -14.50
N ALA A 37 -0.27 -3.08 -14.16
CA ALA A 37 -0.65 -4.48 -14.20
C ALA A 37 -1.82 -4.79 -13.25
N TYR A 38 -1.78 -4.27 -12.02
CA TYR A 38 -2.87 -4.41 -11.04
C TYR A 38 -4.20 -3.84 -11.55
N ILE A 39 -4.18 -2.61 -12.10
CA ILE A 39 -5.34 -1.91 -12.64
C ILE A 39 -5.90 -2.66 -13.85
N GLN A 40 -5.05 -3.00 -14.82
CA GLN A 40 -5.44 -3.73 -16.03
C GLN A 40 -6.03 -5.10 -15.69
N GLY A 41 -5.54 -5.73 -14.62
CA GLY A 41 -6.09 -6.98 -14.10
C GLY A 41 -7.58 -6.92 -13.82
N PHE A 42 -8.12 -5.79 -13.36
CA PHE A 42 -9.57 -5.66 -13.12
C PHE A 42 -10.41 -5.68 -14.40
N GLN A 43 -9.84 -5.26 -15.52
CA GLN A 43 -10.51 -5.19 -16.82
C GLN A 43 -10.14 -6.37 -17.75
N ASN A 44 -9.26 -7.26 -17.29
CA ASN A 44 -8.75 -8.37 -18.08
C ASN A 44 -9.83 -9.46 -18.28
N GLN A 45 -10.18 -9.74 -19.53
CA GLN A 45 -11.19 -10.74 -19.90
C GLN A 45 -10.85 -12.16 -19.43
N SER A 46 -9.56 -12.50 -19.30
CA SER A 46 -9.12 -13.80 -18.77
C SER A 46 -9.54 -14.01 -17.31
N TYR A 47 -9.85 -12.94 -16.58
CA TYR A 47 -10.35 -12.99 -15.21
C TYR A 47 -11.87 -12.79 -15.08
N SER A 48 -12.60 -12.83 -16.20
CA SER A 48 -14.07 -12.73 -16.21
C SER A 48 -14.77 -13.76 -15.32
N ARG A 49 -14.20 -14.98 -15.22
CA ARG A 49 -14.73 -16.08 -14.41
C ARG A 49 -14.47 -15.93 -12.90
N TYR A 50 -13.60 -14.99 -12.51
CA TYR A 50 -13.28 -14.78 -11.10
C TYR A 50 -14.40 -13.97 -10.47
N ASN A 51 -14.92 -14.43 -9.34
CA ASN A 51 -15.75 -13.56 -8.50
C ASN A 51 -14.90 -12.43 -7.89
N GLU A 52 -15.54 -11.43 -7.31
CA GLU A 52 -14.87 -10.23 -6.84
C GLU A 52 -13.78 -10.54 -5.80
N ARG A 53 -14.07 -11.46 -4.87
CA ARG A 53 -13.09 -11.89 -3.86
C ARG A 53 -11.90 -12.59 -4.50
N GLN A 54 -12.13 -13.54 -5.41
CA GLN A 54 -11.06 -14.26 -6.10
C GLN A 54 -10.16 -13.31 -6.88
N LEU A 55 -10.77 -12.36 -7.60
CA LEU A 55 -10.06 -11.36 -8.38
C LEU A 55 -9.21 -10.46 -7.48
N HIS A 56 -9.80 -9.92 -6.41
CA HIS A 56 -9.10 -9.13 -5.39
C HIS A 56 -7.89 -9.88 -4.83
N CYS A 57 -8.09 -11.10 -4.29
CA CYS A 57 -7.00 -11.88 -3.71
C CYS A 57 -5.89 -12.22 -4.73
N ARG A 58 -6.25 -12.41 -6.00
CA ARG A 58 -5.31 -12.69 -7.09
C ARG A 58 -4.46 -11.47 -7.39
N LEU A 59 -5.08 -10.32 -7.58
CA LEU A 59 -4.39 -9.09 -7.97
C LEU A 59 -3.55 -8.54 -6.82
N ASP A 60 -4.00 -8.63 -5.57
CA ASP A 60 -3.20 -8.22 -4.41
C ASP A 60 -1.94 -9.10 -4.26
N LYS A 61 -2.07 -10.41 -4.53
CA LYS A 61 -0.91 -11.31 -4.59
C LYS A 61 0.06 -10.88 -5.70
N GLU A 62 -0.43 -10.62 -6.91
CA GLU A 62 0.42 -10.21 -8.03
C GLU A 62 1.10 -8.85 -7.78
N LEU A 63 0.39 -7.91 -7.16
CA LEU A 63 0.94 -6.62 -6.75
C LEU A 63 2.05 -6.79 -5.71
N ALA A 64 1.85 -7.64 -4.70
CA ALA A 64 2.87 -7.94 -3.70
C ALA A 64 4.11 -8.61 -4.33
N LEU A 65 3.92 -9.57 -5.24
CA LEU A 65 5.03 -10.20 -5.96
C LEU A 65 5.79 -9.20 -6.84
N CYS A 66 5.08 -8.28 -7.50
CA CYS A 66 5.70 -7.23 -8.30
C CYS A 66 6.54 -6.28 -7.42
N ALA A 67 5.99 -5.82 -6.29
CA ALA A 67 6.72 -4.99 -5.34
C ALA A 67 7.97 -5.72 -4.80
N ASP A 68 7.85 -7.01 -4.46
CA ASP A 68 8.96 -7.83 -4.00
C ASP A 68 10.09 -7.94 -5.02
N LYS A 69 9.74 -8.14 -6.30
CA LYS A 69 10.68 -8.21 -7.42
C LYS A 69 11.46 -6.89 -7.54
N PHE A 70 10.76 -5.76 -7.60
CA PHE A 70 11.41 -4.48 -7.82
C PHE A 70 12.16 -3.95 -6.59
N LEU A 71 11.75 -4.27 -5.37
CA LEU A 71 12.51 -3.86 -4.17
C LEU A 71 13.91 -4.46 -4.13
N LYS A 72 14.14 -5.59 -4.81
CA LYS A 72 15.47 -6.19 -4.94
C LYS A 72 16.42 -5.36 -5.81
N THR A 73 15.91 -4.75 -6.88
CA THR A 73 16.73 -4.05 -7.89
C THR A 73 16.60 -2.52 -7.82
N CYS A 74 15.59 -2.03 -7.11
CA CYS A 74 15.19 -0.64 -7.07
C CYS A 74 14.66 -0.25 -5.68
N PRO A 75 15.48 -0.32 -4.63
CA PRO A 75 15.05 0.03 -3.28
C PRO A 75 14.71 1.51 -3.18
N GLY A 76 13.67 1.85 -2.44
CA GLY A 76 13.37 3.23 -2.10
C GLY A 76 11.99 3.43 -1.46
N GLY A 77 11.76 4.64 -0.94
CA GLY A 77 10.62 4.95 -0.08
C GLY A 77 9.26 4.76 -0.74
N LEU A 78 9.11 5.12 -2.02
CA LEU A 78 7.83 5.04 -2.71
C LEU A 78 7.42 3.57 -2.95
N LEU A 79 8.37 2.76 -3.44
CA LEU A 79 8.13 1.34 -3.66
C LEU A 79 7.97 0.57 -2.34
N ALA A 80 8.70 0.98 -1.29
CA ALA A 80 8.51 0.45 0.04
C ALA A 80 7.10 0.76 0.56
N SER A 81 6.57 1.97 0.36
CA SER A 81 5.20 2.30 0.72
C SER A 81 4.16 1.49 -0.05
N LEU A 82 4.36 1.25 -1.35
CA LEU A 82 3.51 0.31 -2.09
C LEU A 82 3.54 -1.08 -1.47
N GLY A 83 4.73 -1.60 -1.19
CA GLY A 83 4.94 -2.90 -0.56
C GLY A 83 4.26 -2.99 0.82
N ARG A 84 4.37 -1.94 1.64
CA ARG A 84 3.75 -1.85 2.97
C ARG A 84 2.23 -1.76 2.91
N ALA A 85 1.68 -1.02 1.95
CA ALA A 85 0.24 -0.94 1.75
C ALA A 85 -0.32 -2.32 1.39
N VAL A 86 0.23 -2.97 0.36
CA VAL A 86 -0.27 -4.27 -0.11
C VAL A 86 -0.07 -5.36 0.94
N ILE A 87 1.09 -5.43 1.60
CA ILE A 87 1.37 -6.49 2.59
C ILE A 87 0.47 -6.38 3.83
N SER A 88 0.18 -5.15 4.26
CA SER A 88 -0.68 -4.92 5.43
C SER A 88 -2.12 -5.31 5.12
N TYR A 89 -2.60 -5.03 3.90
CA TYR A 89 -3.93 -5.45 3.47
C TYR A 89 -4.01 -6.97 3.27
N VAL A 90 -3.03 -7.58 2.60
CA VAL A 90 -2.94 -9.05 2.45
C VAL A 90 -2.92 -9.75 3.80
N ARG A 91 -2.21 -9.18 4.79
CA ARG A 91 -2.18 -9.73 6.14
C ARG A 91 -3.54 -9.63 6.82
N PHE A 92 -4.19 -8.47 6.73
CA PHE A 92 -5.55 -8.25 7.21
C PHE A 92 -6.53 -9.27 6.60
N ASP A 93 -6.53 -9.43 5.27
CA ASP A 93 -7.38 -10.39 4.56
C ASP A 93 -7.12 -11.82 5.03
N ARG A 94 -5.85 -12.18 5.23
CA ARG A 94 -5.49 -13.51 5.72
C ARG A 94 -5.99 -13.77 7.12
N GLN A 95 -5.78 -12.83 8.02
CA GLN A 95 -6.16 -12.96 9.41
C GLN A 95 -7.68 -13.00 9.57
N ASN A 96 -8.42 -12.27 8.74
CA ASN A 96 -9.88 -12.33 8.67
C ASN A 96 -10.43 -13.45 7.77
N GLY A 97 -9.60 -14.34 7.21
CA GLY A 97 -10.07 -15.48 6.41
C GLY A 97 -10.74 -15.10 5.08
N VAL A 98 -10.36 -13.97 4.49
CA VAL A 98 -10.82 -13.47 3.20
C VAL A 98 -9.93 -14.02 2.07
N CYS A 99 -8.62 -13.80 2.17
CA CYS A 99 -7.62 -14.33 1.22
C CYS A 99 -6.64 -15.27 1.93
N ARG A 100 -6.31 -16.43 1.35
CA ARG A 100 -5.49 -17.45 2.02
C ARG A 100 -4.02 -17.52 1.56
N TRP A 101 -3.49 -16.49 0.90
CA TRP A 101 -2.13 -16.55 0.35
C TRP A 101 -1.07 -16.41 1.46
N PRO A 102 -0.16 -17.40 1.65
CA PRO A 102 0.88 -17.34 2.68
C PRO A 102 2.21 -16.74 2.19
N GLY A 103 2.39 -16.57 0.88
CA GLY A 103 3.70 -16.36 0.23
C GLY A 103 4.28 -14.95 0.31
N TYR A 104 3.94 -14.20 1.35
CA TYR A 104 4.23 -12.77 1.44
C TYR A 104 5.46 -12.44 2.30
N TYR A 105 6.02 -13.45 2.98
CA TYR A 105 7.19 -13.30 3.87
C TYR A 105 8.44 -12.72 3.21
N PRO A 106 8.79 -13.04 1.94
CA PRO A 106 9.96 -12.41 1.30
C PRO A 106 9.84 -10.89 1.21
N LEU A 107 8.65 -10.40 0.84
CA LEU A 107 8.37 -8.97 0.79
C LEU A 107 8.46 -8.35 2.18
N LEU A 108 7.83 -8.98 3.18
CA LEU A 108 7.89 -8.52 4.57
C LEU A 108 9.34 -8.39 5.06
N LYS A 109 10.19 -9.39 4.81
CA LYS A 109 11.59 -9.39 5.22
C LYS A 109 12.37 -8.21 4.63
N LYS A 110 12.15 -7.88 3.35
CA LYS A 110 12.78 -6.72 2.69
C LYS A 110 12.27 -5.40 3.28
N LEU A 111 10.98 -5.33 3.61
CA LEU A 111 10.37 -4.14 4.20
C LEU A 111 10.77 -3.94 5.66
N SER A 112 11.14 -4.99 6.39
CA SER A 112 11.57 -4.92 7.79
C SER A 112 13.05 -4.56 7.97
N SER A 113 13.90 -4.78 6.96
CA SER A 113 15.37 -4.64 7.07
C SER A 113 15.93 -3.23 6.83
N GLY A 114 15.10 -2.19 6.76
CA GLY A 114 15.53 -0.80 6.48
C GLY A 114 15.48 0.12 7.69
N SER A 115 16.36 1.14 7.72
CA SER A 115 16.30 2.22 8.70
C SER A 115 14.99 3.02 8.57
N GLY A 116 14.41 3.45 9.70
CA GLY A 116 13.15 4.19 9.72
C GLY A 116 11.86 3.33 9.68
N ASN A 117 11.98 2.01 9.66
CA ASN A 117 10.82 1.12 9.47
C ASN A 117 10.20 0.64 10.79
N ALA A 118 10.85 0.91 11.93
CA ALA A 118 10.41 0.46 13.26
C ALA A 118 8.99 0.93 13.61
N ARG A 119 8.60 2.14 13.20
CA ARG A 119 7.24 2.64 13.42
C ARG A 119 6.20 1.83 12.64
N TRP A 120 6.47 1.54 11.38
CA TRP A 120 5.58 0.74 10.54
C TRP A 120 5.52 -0.71 11.04
N MET A 121 6.68 -1.31 11.35
CA MET A 121 6.75 -2.67 11.89
C MET A 121 5.94 -2.82 13.18
N ARG A 122 6.01 -1.87 14.12
CA ARG A 122 5.15 -1.91 15.33
C ARG A 122 3.66 -1.94 15.00
N LYS A 123 3.21 -1.15 14.02
CA LYS A 123 1.81 -1.17 13.60
C LYS A 123 1.46 -2.52 12.93
N TYR A 124 2.35 -3.03 12.07
CA TYR A 124 2.17 -4.31 11.39
C TYR A 124 2.14 -5.48 12.38
N ASP A 125 3.03 -5.50 13.38
CA ASP A 125 3.06 -6.52 14.43
C ASP A 125 1.79 -6.50 15.28
N ARG A 126 1.25 -5.31 15.58
CA ARG A 126 -0.06 -5.20 16.24
C ARG A 126 -1.15 -5.87 15.38
N LEU A 127 -1.21 -5.56 14.08
CA LEU A 127 -2.14 -6.22 13.16
C LEU A 127 -1.98 -7.75 13.17
N VAL A 128 -0.74 -8.25 13.19
CA VAL A 128 -0.43 -9.69 13.08
C VAL A 128 -0.70 -10.47 14.37
N TYR A 129 -0.28 -9.92 15.51
CA TYR A 129 -0.13 -10.66 16.77
C TYR A 129 -1.05 -10.18 17.88
N GLN A 130 -1.59 -8.96 17.79
CA GLN A 130 -2.39 -8.35 18.86
C GLN A 130 -3.85 -8.16 18.49
N CYS A 131 -4.23 -8.45 17.24
CA CYS A 131 -5.60 -8.32 16.77
C CYS A 131 -6.31 -9.67 16.62
N THR A 132 -7.58 -9.72 16.99
CA THR A 132 -8.41 -10.93 16.90
C THR A 132 -9.22 -10.95 15.60
N PRO A 133 -9.25 -12.06 14.86
CA PRO A 133 -10.15 -12.20 13.72
C PRO A 133 -11.60 -11.95 14.13
N SER A 134 -12.34 -11.19 13.31
CA SER A 134 -13.74 -10.86 13.58
C SER A 134 -14.62 -11.23 12.39
N SER A 135 -15.71 -11.97 12.65
CA SER A 135 -16.68 -12.35 11.61
C SER A 135 -17.37 -11.12 11.01
N SER A 136 -17.72 -10.13 11.84
CA SER A 136 -18.29 -8.86 11.40
C SER A 136 -17.29 -8.05 10.57
N ALA A 137 -16.02 -7.97 11.00
CA ALA A 137 -14.97 -7.30 10.22
C ALA A 137 -14.75 -7.99 8.86
N ARG A 138 -14.76 -9.32 8.84
CA ARG A 138 -14.68 -10.12 7.62
C ARG A 138 -15.86 -9.84 6.67
N GLN A 139 -17.08 -9.79 7.18
CA GLN A 139 -18.27 -9.49 6.37
C GLN A 139 -18.21 -8.08 5.78
N LEU A 140 -17.82 -7.09 6.60
CA LEU A 140 -17.60 -5.72 6.14
C LEU A 140 -16.54 -5.67 5.04
N ASP A 141 -15.41 -6.35 5.23
CA ASP A 141 -14.34 -6.38 4.23
C ASP A 141 -14.79 -7.02 2.92
N LEU A 142 -15.49 -8.16 2.97
CA LEU A 142 -16.07 -8.79 1.78
C LEU A 142 -17.04 -7.85 1.04
N TYR A 143 -17.86 -7.10 1.78
CA TYR A 143 -18.75 -6.09 1.21
C TYR A 143 -17.96 -4.97 0.51
N CYS A 144 -16.95 -4.41 1.20
CA CYS A 144 -16.12 -3.33 0.66
C CYS A 144 -15.29 -3.79 -0.55
N ILE A 145 -14.73 -5.00 -0.52
CA ILE A 145 -14.01 -5.64 -1.63
C ILE A 145 -14.96 -5.78 -2.83
N LYS A 146 -16.16 -6.34 -2.63
CA LYS A 146 -17.12 -6.51 -3.72
C LYS A 146 -17.42 -5.17 -4.40
N ALA A 147 -17.72 -4.13 -3.62
CA ALA A 147 -17.99 -2.80 -4.15
C ALA A 147 -16.76 -2.18 -4.86
N PHE A 148 -15.55 -2.36 -4.31
CA PHE A 148 -14.31 -1.89 -4.89
C PHE A 148 -14.03 -2.56 -6.25
N VAL A 149 -14.08 -3.89 -6.32
CA VAL A 149 -13.81 -4.65 -7.55
C VAL A 149 -14.82 -4.32 -8.64
N GLN A 150 -16.11 -4.20 -8.29
CA GLN A 150 -17.14 -3.82 -9.26
C GLN A 150 -16.91 -2.42 -9.84
N ARG A 151 -16.42 -1.47 -9.03
CA ARG A 151 -16.03 -0.13 -9.51
C ARG A 151 -14.81 -0.19 -10.41
N MET A 152 -13.75 -0.90 -10.00
CA MET A 152 -12.51 -1.06 -10.78
C MET A 152 -12.76 -1.73 -12.14
N ARG A 153 -13.67 -2.71 -12.21
CA ARG A 153 -14.11 -3.34 -13.47
C ARG A 153 -14.72 -2.35 -14.45
N LYS A 154 -15.56 -1.44 -13.95
CA LYS A 154 -16.26 -0.44 -14.76
C LYS A 154 -15.33 0.71 -15.16
N LYS A 155 -14.46 1.13 -14.25
CA LYS A 155 -13.52 2.24 -14.45
C LYS A 155 -12.22 1.92 -13.72
N ALA A 156 -11.12 1.87 -14.46
CA ALA A 156 -9.78 1.58 -13.96
C ALA A 156 -9.13 2.80 -13.26
N ASP A 157 -9.83 3.40 -12.29
CA ASP A 157 -9.40 4.63 -11.60
C ASP A 157 -8.94 4.32 -10.16
N LEU A 158 -7.65 4.03 -10.03
CA LEU A 158 -7.03 3.71 -8.76
C LEU A 158 -7.07 4.89 -7.77
N CYS A 159 -6.92 6.12 -8.28
CA CYS A 159 -6.93 7.36 -7.52
C CYS A 159 -8.30 7.62 -6.86
N GLN A 160 -9.38 7.22 -7.53
CA GLN A 160 -10.73 7.29 -6.98
C GLN A 160 -11.04 6.11 -6.04
N PHE A 161 -10.64 4.89 -6.42
CA PHE A 161 -11.17 3.68 -5.79
C PHE A 161 -10.37 3.12 -4.63
N ILE A 162 -9.07 3.41 -4.50
CA ILE A 162 -8.34 3.09 -3.27
C ILE A 162 -8.86 3.91 -2.08
N PRO A 163 -9.08 5.25 -2.20
CA PRO A 163 -9.73 6.01 -1.15
C PRO A 163 -11.15 5.56 -0.83
N PHE A 164 -11.92 5.18 -1.85
CA PHE A 164 -13.23 4.57 -1.64
C PHE A 164 -13.14 3.32 -0.75
N LYS A 165 -12.19 2.43 -1.02
CA LYS A 165 -12.04 1.15 -0.32
C LYS A 165 -11.78 1.33 1.17
N TYR A 166 -10.77 2.12 1.56
CA TYR A 166 -10.49 2.33 2.99
C TYR A 166 -11.54 3.21 3.68
N ASN A 167 -12.25 4.08 2.96
CA ASN A 167 -13.38 4.82 3.52
C ASN A 167 -14.61 3.93 3.73
N CYS A 168 -14.82 2.91 2.91
CA CYS A 168 -15.84 1.89 3.12
C CYS A 168 -15.60 1.16 4.45
N LEU A 169 -14.37 0.68 4.68
CA LEU A 169 -13.98 0.04 5.93
C LEU A 169 -14.14 1.00 7.13
N ARG A 170 -13.66 2.25 7.02
CA ARG A 170 -13.76 3.26 8.09
C ARG A 170 -15.20 3.59 8.46
N LYS A 171 -16.13 3.62 7.49
CA LYS A 171 -17.56 3.82 7.77
C LYS A 171 -18.13 2.63 8.55
N GLY A 172 -17.81 1.40 8.16
CA GLY A 172 -18.27 0.21 8.86
C GLY A 172 -17.66 0.04 10.25
N GLN A 173 -16.39 0.42 10.44
CA GLN A 173 -15.69 0.43 11.73
C GLN A 173 -16.41 1.27 12.80
N LYS A 174 -17.11 2.35 12.41
CA LYS A 174 -17.92 3.15 13.35
C LYS A 174 -19.09 2.38 13.97
N VAL A 175 -19.51 1.30 13.32
CA VAL A 175 -20.62 0.43 13.76
C VAL A 175 -20.07 -0.88 14.33
N ILE A 176 -18.99 -1.39 13.75
CA ILE A 176 -18.34 -2.65 14.12
C ILE A 176 -17.08 -2.34 14.93
N GLN A 177 -17.14 -2.53 16.25
CA GLN A 177 -15.96 -2.49 17.09
C GLN A 177 -15.06 -3.69 16.78
N SER A 178 -13.88 -3.43 16.22
CA SER A 178 -12.94 -4.47 15.85
C SER A 178 -11.52 -3.93 15.80
N ASP A 179 -10.69 -4.44 16.71
CA ASP A 179 -9.25 -4.18 16.81
C ASP A 179 -8.49 -4.41 15.48
N ILE A 180 -8.88 -5.44 14.71
CA ILE A 180 -8.27 -5.74 13.41
C ILE A 180 -8.63 -4.69 12.34
N LEU A 181 -9.82 -4.07 12.40
CA LEU A 181 -10.19 -2.94 11.54
C LEU A 181 -9.39 -1.69 11.92
N ASP A 182 -9.27 -1.41 13.22
CA ASP A 182 -8.46 -0.29 13.73
C ASP A 182 -7.00 -0.44 13.25
N ALA A 183 -6.44 -1.63 13.41
CA ALA A 183 -5.05 -1.90 13.06
C ALA A 183 -4.78 -1.77 11.55
N VAL A 184 -5.65 -2.27 10.68
CA VAL A 184 -5.44 -2.12 9.23
C VAL A 184 -5.63 -0.67 8.78
N LEU A 185 -6.60 0.05 9.35
CA LEU A 185 -6.88 1.45 9.02
C LEU A 185 -5.83 2.43 9.53
N ASP A 186 -5.03 2.03 10.51
CA ASP A 186 -3.85 2.77 10.97
C ASP A 186 -2.62 2.63 10.05
N ILE A 187 -2.62 1.67 9.13
CA ILE A 187 -1.46 1.37 8.26
C ILE A 187 -1.79 1.62 6.80
N PHE A 188 -2.83 0.96 6.30
CA PHE A 188 -3.11 0.89 4.87
C PHE A 188 -3.34 2.26 4.23
N PRO A 189 -4.19 3.16 4.79
CA PRO A 189 -4.39 4.49 4.21
C PRO A 189 -3.10 5.32 4.19
N GLU A 190 -2.32 5.30 5.27
CA GLU A 190 -1.08 6.07 5.37
C GLU A 190 -0.08 5.69 4.26
N GLU A 191 0.12 4.39 4.05
CA GLU A 191 1.06 3.89 3.04
C GLU A 191 0.51 4.00 1.62
N ALA A 192 -0.80 3.78 1.42
CA ALA A 192 -1.45 3.97 0.14
C ALA A 192 -1.40 5.44 -0.30
N ASP A 193 -1.68 6.39 0.59
CA ASP A 193 -1.69 7.81 0.27
C ASP A 193 -0.30 8.34 -0.11
N LYS A 194 0.79 7.77 0.43
CA LYS A 194 2.16 8.11 -0.01
C LYS A 194 2.36 7.77 -1.50
N VAL A 195 1.79 6.66 -1.95
CA VAL A 195 1.85 6.21 -3.35
C VAL A 195 0.90 7.04 -4.23
N LEU A 196 -0.35 7.21 -3.80
CA LEU A 196 -1.35 7.99 -4.53
C LEU A 196 -0.92 9.45 -4.70
N LYS A 197 -0.25 10.05 -3.72
CA LYS A 197 0.29 11.42 -3.82
C LYS A 197 1.29 11.61 -4.93
N VAL A 198 1.95 10.56 -5.43
CA VAL A 198 2.87 10.64 -6.57
C VAL A 198 2.13 10.38 -7.88
N LEU A 199 1.19 9.43 -7.87
CA LEU A 199 0.49 8.97 -9.08
C LEU A 199 -0.70 9.83 -9.48
N CYS A 200 -1.38 10.40 -8.49
CA CYS A 200 -2.68 11.06 -8.62
C CYS A 200 -2.57 12.58 -8.52
N GLN A 201 -1.34 13.14 -8.59
CA GLN A 201 -1.21 14.57 -8.85
C GLN A 201 -1.76 14.80 -10.25
N LYS A 202 -2.99 15.30 -10.33
CA LYS A 202 -3.45 16.01 -11.53
C LYS A 202 -2.35 17.01 -11.84
N GLU A 203 -1.86 17.00 -13.08
CA GLU A 203 -1.19 18.17 -13.64
C GLU A 203 -2.02 19.39 -13.24
N ARG A 204 -1.46 20.18 -12.32
CA ARG A 204 -2.00 21.49 -11.97
C ARG A 204 -1.40 22.49 -12.93
#